data_AF-A0A644WDK9-F1
#
_entry.id   AF-A0A644WDK9-F1
#
_cell.length_a   1.000
_cell.length_b   1.000
_cell.length_c   1.000
_cell.angle_alpha   90.00
_cell.angle_beta   90.00
_cell.angle_gamma   90.00
#
_symmetry.space_group_name_H-M   'P 1'
#
loop_
_entity.id
_entity.type
_entity.pdbx_description
1 polymer ?
#
loop_
_entity_poly.entity_id
_entity_poly.type
_entity_poly.pdbx_seq_one_letter_code
_entity_poly.pdbx_strand_id
1 'polypeptide(L)'
;MKRRVFYTALLMVFLGSISAWGHPAWKGDLRKITEAGGVVYSLYADRTRLVEDCVPGAEQVAETYVHMVIPGQNLIEILQWNIRLNGKEYRVQDSFDYALDTKGLVDQ
;
A
#
# COMPACT_ATOMS: atom_id res chain seq x y z
N MET A 1 -8.60 36.97 -31.68
CA MET A 1 -7.99 35.62 -31.75
C MET A 1 -7.22 35.17 -30.49
N LYS A 2 -7.13 35.95 -29.40
CA LYS A 2 -6.35 35.59 -28.19
C LYS A 2 -7.11 34.77 -27.13
N ARG A 3 -8.45 34.68 -27.19
CA ARG A 3 -9.24 33.96 -26.18
C ARG A 3 -9.29 32.44 -26.37
N ARG A 4 -9.11 31.91 -27.59
CA ARG A 4 -9.24 30.46 -27.85
C ARG A 4 -8.05 29.64 -27.35
N VAL A 5 -6.85 30.22 -27.32
CA VAL A 5 -5.61 29.52 -26.89
C VAL A 5 -5.59 29.28 -25.37
N PHE A 6 -6.20 30.17 -24.59
CA PHE A 6 -6.25 30.06 -23.13
C PHE A 6 -7.08 28.85 -22.65
N TYR A 7 -8.19 28.55 -23.32
CA TYR A 7 -9.02 27.41 -22.93
C TYR A 7 -8.37 26.06 -23.25
N THR A 8 -7.58 25.98 -24.32
CA THR A 8 -6.87 24.74 -24.68
C THR A 8 -5.74 24.41 -23.70
N ALA A 9 -5.01 25.44 -23.23
CA ALA A 9 -3.96 25.27 -22.23
C ALA A 9 -4.52 24.85 -20.86
N LEU A 10 -5.65 25.42 -20.44
CA LEU A 10 -6.29 25.08 -19.17
C LEU A 10 -6.84 23.64 -19.16
N LEU A 11 -7.32 23.14 -20.30
CA LEU A 11 -7.83 21.77 -20.45
C LEU A 11 -6.70 20.72 -20.39
N MET A 12 -5.51 21.02 -20.93
CA MET A 12 -4.36 20.11 -20.84
C MET A 12 -3.78 20.01 -19.42
N VAL A 13 -3.87 21.07 -18.62
CA VAL A 13 -3.45 21.03 -17.20
C VAL A 13 -4.38 20.13 -16.37
N PHE A 14 -5.69 20.19 -16.62
CA PHE A 14 -6.64 19.30 -15.95
C PHE A 14 -6.53 17.84 -16.40
N LEU A 15 -6.26 17.59 -17.69
CA LEU A 15 -6.10 16.22 -18.21
C LEU A 15 -4.74 15.58 -17.85
N GLY A 16 -3.69 16.38 -17.59
CA GLY A 16 -2.40 15.89 -17.12
C GLY A 16 -2.36 15.53 -15.63
N SER A 17 -3.42 15.83 -14.87
CA SER A 17 -3.49 15.58 -13.43
C SER A 17 -4.06 14.20 -13.07
N ILE A 18 -4.57 13.45 -14.05
CA ILE A 18 -5.25 12.15 -13.83
C ILE A 18 -4.25 10.98 -13.89
N SER A 19 -3.00 11.24 -14.30
CA SER A 19 -2.01 10.20 -14.63
C SER A 19 -0.73 10.31 -13.80
N ALA A 20 -0.83 10.43 -12.48
CA ALA A 20 0.34 10.24 -11.60
C ALA A 20 0.00 10.05 -10.11
N TRP A 21 -1.06 9.30 -9.77
CA TRP A 21 -1.20 8.73 -8.42
C TRP A 21 -1.00 7.22 -8.48
N GLY A 22 0.06 6.79 -9.15
CA GLY A 22 0.64 5.50 -8.81
C GLY A 22 1.30 5.69 -7.46
N HIS A 23 0.75 5.10 -6.40
CA HIS A 23 1.45 5.00 -5.12
C HIS A 23 2.88 4.55 -5.40
N PRO A 24 3.89 5.21 -4.79
CA PRO A 24 5.28 4.88 -5.09
C PRO A 24 5.45 3.38 -4.85
N ALA A 25 5.96 2.65 -5.85
CA ALA A 25 6.29 1.24 -5.73
C ALA A 25 7.01 1.03 -4.39
N TRP A 26 6.36 0.34 -3.46
CA TRP A 26 6.74 0.37 -2.05
C TRP A 26 8.19 -0.12 -1.88
N LYS A 27 9.07 0.77 -1.41
CA LYS A 27 10.48 0.47 -1.11
C LYS A 27 10.68 0.42 0.40
N GLY A 28 11.51 -0.51 0.86
CA GLY A 28 11.92 -0.64 2.26
C GLY A 28 12.75 -1.90 2.50
N ASP A 29 13.14 -2.13 3.76
CA ASP A 29 13.82 -3.34 4.23
C ASP A 29 12.83 -4.49 4.31
N LEU A 30 12.68 -5.22 3.19
CA LEU A 30 11.76 -6.33 3.10
C LEU A 30 12.39 -7.63 3.60
N ARG A 31 11.80 -8.25 4.63
CA ARG A 31 12.25 -9.51 5.20
C ARG A 31 11.24 -10.61 4.96
N LYS A 32 11.65 -11.68 4.26
CA LYS A 32 10.81 -12.87 4.04
C LYS A 32 10.51 -13.54 5.39
N ILE A 33 9.22 -13.79 5.64
CA ILE A 33 8.76 -14.55 6.81
C ILE A 33 8.64 -16.02 6.42
N THR A 34 7.84 -16.30 5.40
CA THR A 34 7.48 -17.66 4.99
C THR A 34 6.95 -17.66 3.56
N GLU A 35 6.77 -18.86 3.03
CA GLU A 35 6.08 -19.11 1.77
C GLU A 35 5.11 -20.26 1.98
N ALA A 36 3.84 -20.04 1.66
CA ALA A 36 2.76 -21.01 1.88
C ALA A 36 1.74 -20.92 0.75
N GLY A 37 1.35 -22.06 0.20
CA GLY A 37 0.35 -22.09 -0.89
C GLY A 37 0.77 -21.33 -2.15
N GLY A 38 2.08 -21.20 -2.41
CA GLY A 38 2.61 -20.39 -3.52
C GLY A 38 2.59 -18.88 -3.29
N VAL A 39 2.21 -18.42 -2.09
CA VAL A 39 2.25 -17.02 -1.69
C VAL A 39 3.50 -16.76 -0.85
N VAL A 40 4.26 -15.73 -1.20
CA VAL A 40 5.44 -15.29 -0.42
C VAL A 40 5.03 -14.18 0.52
N TYR A 41 5.18 -14.42 1.82
CA TYR A 41 4.88 -13.45 2.88
C TYR A 41 6.17 -12.81 3.37
N SER A 42 6.19 -11.49 3.36
CA SER A 42 7.32 -10.68 3.87
C SER A 42 6.82 -9.49 4.70
N LEU A 43 7.69 -8.88 5.48
CA LEU A 43 7.40 -7.66 6.25
C LEU A 43 8.36 -6.54 5.88
N TYR A 44 7.89 -5.30 5.91
CA TYR A 44 8.75 -4.11 5.88
C TYR A 44 9.27 -3.80 7.30
N ALA A 45 10.49 -4.27 7.60
CA ALA A 45 11.08 -4.15 8.93
C ALA A 45 11.35 -2.70 9.34
N ASP A 46 11.69 -1.84 8.38
CA ASP A 46 11.93 -0.41 8.56
C ASP A 46 10.65 0.42 8.74
N ARG A 47 9.48 -0.19 8.53
CA ARG A 47 8.16 0.46 8.65
C ARG A 47 7.34 -0.03 9.84
N THR A 48 7.94 -0.86 10.70
CA THR A 48 7.27 -1.35 11.91
C THR A 48 7.45 -0.36 13.05
N ARG A 49 6.34 0.06 13.69
CA ARG A 49 6.34 1.06 14.76
C ARG A 49 5.21 0.85 15.76
N LEU A 50 5.35 1.40 16.95
CA LEU A 50 4.25 1.50 17.92
C LEU A 50 3.38 2.72 17.58
N VAL A 51 2.07 2.52 17.53
CA VAL A 51 1.08 3.58 17.28
C VAL A 51 -0.09 3.45 18.25
N GLU A 52 -0.78 4.55 18.48
CA GLU A 52 -2.07 4.54 19.17
C GLU A 52 -3.09 3.74 18.33
N ASP A 53 -3.90 2.93 19.00
CA ASP A 53 -5.00 2.23 18.33
C ASP A 53 -6.12 3.22 17.98
N CYS A 54 -6.88 2.91 16.93
CA CYS A 54 -8.01 3.73 16.52
C CYS A 54 -9.22 3.61 17.47
N VAL A 55 -9.19 2.64 18.40
CA VAL A 55 -10.17 2.47 19.46
C VAL A 55 -9.77 3.35 20.66
N PRO A 56 -10.57 4.36 21.03
CA PRO A 56 -10.24 5.24 22.14
C PRO A 56 -10.04 4.48 23.45
N GLY A 57 -8.91 4.72 24.12
CA GLY A 57 -8.57 4.10 25.40
C GLY A 57 -8.04 2.67 25.30
N ALA A 58 -7.89 2.11 24.09
CA ALA A 58 -7.20 0.85 23.90
C ALA A 58 -5.68 1.00 24.06
N GLU A 59 -5.00 -0.11 24.33
CA GLU A 59 -3.55 -0.15 24.33
C GLU A 59 -2.96 0.12 22.94
N GLN A 60 -1.75 0.67 22.91
CA GLN A 60 -0.97 0.81 21.68
C GLN A 60 -0.83 -0.53 20.95
N VAL A 61 -0.65 -0.44 19.64
CA VAL A 61 -0.49 -1.57 18.74
C VAL A 61 0.81 -1.44 17.96
N ALA A 62 1.39 -2.57 17.59
CA ALA A 62 2.46 -2.60 16.61
C ALA A 62 1.86 -2.49 15.22
N GLU A 63 2.07 -1.36 14.56
CA GLU A 63 1.76 -1.18 13.14
C GLU A 63 2.91 -1.73 12.30
N THR A 64 2.58 -2.54 11.29
CA THR A 64 3.54 -3.05 10.31
C THR A 64 2.86 -3.21 8.95
N TYR A 65 3.66 -3.48 7.91
CA TYR A 65 3.17 -3.72 6.57
C TYR A 65 3.61 -5.11 6.11
N VAL A 66 2.63 -5.96 5.83
CA VAL A 66 2.83 -7.29 5.25
C VAL A 66 2.81 -7.16 3.74
N HIS A 67 3.86 -7.64 3.09
CA HIS A 67 4.00 -7.70 1.64
C HIS A 67 3.78 -9.15 1.19
N MET A 68 2.69 -9.38 0.46
CA MET A 68 2.29 -10.67 -0.07
C MET A 68 2.50 -10.69 -1.58
N VAL A 69 3.32 -11.61 -2.08
CA VAL A 69 3.42 -11.87 -3.52
C VAL A 69 2.55 -13.08 -3.84
N ILE A 70 1.57 -12.92 -4.71
CA ILE A 70 0.60 -13.94 -5.13
C ILE A 70 0.74 -14.18 -6.64
N PRO A 71 1.74 -14.98 -7.08
CA PRO A 71 2.02 -15.16 -8.51
C PRO A 71 0.83 -15.74 -9.29
N GLY A 72 0.06 -16.63 -8.67
CA GLY A 72 -1.11 -17.25 -9.28
C GLY A 72 -2.23 -16.26 -9.66
N GLN A 73 -2.16 -15.03 -9.15
CA GLN A 73 -3.11 -13.95 -9.45
C GLN A 73 -2.44 -12.75 -10.15
N ASN A 74 -1.15 -12.83 -10.48
CA ASN A 74 -0.35 -11.70 -10.93
C ASN A 74 -0.48 -10.48 -9.99
N LEU A 75 -0.42 -10.71 -8.68
CA LEU A 75 -0.72 -9.71 -7.67
C LEU A 75 0.39 -9.58 -6.61
N ILE A 76 0.60 -8.37 -6.12
CA ILE A 76 1.30 -8.04 -4.89
C ILE A 76 0.29 -7.30 -4.00
N GLU A 77 0.01 -7.82 -2.82
CA GLU A 77 -0.83 -7.13 -1.83
C GLU A 77 0.08 -6.58 -0.72
N ILE A 78 -0.16 -5.34 -0.31
CA ILE A 78 0.48 -4.74 0.85
C ILE A 78 -0.59 -4.41 1.87
N LEU A 79 -0.53 -5.07 3.02
CA LEU A 79 -1.53 -4.95 4.06
C LEU A 79 -0.96 -4.22 5.27
N GLN A 80 -1.62 -3.14 5.69
CA GLN A 80 -1.30 -2.50 6.97
C GLN A 80 -1.90 -3.32 8.10
N TRP A 81 -1.06 -3.88 8.95
CA TRP A 81 -1.48 -4.67 10.11
C TRP A 81 -1.23 -3.88 11.39
N ASN A 82 -2.25 -3.83 12.25
CA ASN A 82 -2.13 -3.37 13.63
C ASN A 82 -2.25 -4.59 14.55
N ILE A 83 -1.14 -4.95 15.18
CA ILE A 83 -1.00 -6.16 15.99
C ILE A 83 -1.00 -5.76 17.47
N ARG A 84 -1.81 -6.43 18.30
CA ARG A 84 -1.74 -6.26 19.76
C ARG A 84 -0.35 -6.64 20.26
N LEU A 85 0.16 -5.93 21.26
CA LEU A 85 1.53 -6.16 21.77
C LEU A 85 1.73 -7.56 22.38
N ASN A 86 0.65 -8.21 22.77
CA ASN A 86 0.65 -9.61 23.21
C ASN A 86 0.79 -10.62 22.05
N GLY A 87 0.75 -10.16 20.79
CA GLY A 87 0.88 -10.96 19.58
C GLY A 87 -0.29 -11.88 19.24
N LYS A 88 -1.41 -11.80 19.98
CA LYS A 88 -2.53 -12.75 19.84
C LYS A 88 -3.59 -12.33 18.84
N GLU A 89 -3.66 -11.04 18.54
CA GLU A 89 -4.70 -10.46 17.70
C GLU A 89 -4.08 -9.42 16.78
N TYR A 90 -4.64 -9.33 15.58
CA TYR A 90 -4.30 -8.27 14.64
C TYR A 90 -5.56 -7.83 13.89
N ARG A 91 -5.48 -6.62 13.34
CA ARG A 91 -6.47 -6.06 12.42
C ARG A 91 -5.75 -5.60 11.16
N VAL A 92 -6.33 -5.86 10.00
CA VAL A 92 -5.92 -5.22 8.75
C VAL A 92 -6.64 -3.88 8.67
N GLN A 93 -5.89 -2.78 8.59
CA GLN A 93 -6.44 -1.42 8.60
C GLN A 93 -6.51 -0.80 7.21
N ASP A 94 -5.59 -1.18 6.32
CA ASP A 94 -5.52 -0.71 4.94
C ASP A 94 -4.92 -1.80 4.06
N SER A 95 -5.24 -1.77 2.76
CA SER A 95 -4.77 -2.72 1.75
C SER A 95 -4.40 -1.98 0.47
N PHE A 96 -3.35 -2.42 -0.19
CA PHE A 96 -2.92 -1.87 -1.46
C PHE A 96 -2.55 -3.01 -2.40
N ASP A 97 -3.23 -3.08 -3.53
CA ASP A 97 -3.08 -4.16 -4.48
C ASP A 97 -2.34 -3.65 -5.71
N TYR A 98 -1.28 -4.35 -6.10
CA TYR A 98 -0.47 -4.01 -7.26
C TYR A 98 -0.38 -5.18 -8.21
N ALA A 99 -0.45 -4.92 -9.51
CA ALA A 99 -0.16 -5.94 -10.51
C ALA A 99 1.32 -6.34 -10.41
N LEU A 100 1.63 -7.64 -10.36
CA LEU A 100 3.00 -8.14 -10.12
C LEU A 100 3.97 -7.81 -11.28
N ASP A 101 3.48 -7.87 -12.51
CA ASP A 101 4.24 -7.63 -13.74
C ASP A 101 4.58 -6.14 -13.97
N THR A 102 3.61 -5.26 -13.76
CA THR A 102 3.75 -3.81 -14.01
C THR A 102 4.09 -3.02 -12.76
N LYS A 103 3.78 -3.57 -11.58
CA LYS A 103 3.81 -2.88 -10.27
C LYS A 103 2.92 -1.65 -10.23
N GLY A 104 1.92 -1.58 -11.11
CA GLY A 104 0.89 -0.55 -11.08
C GLY A 104 -0.12 -0.85 -9.98
N LEU A 105 -0.56 0.18 -9.26
CA LEU A 105 -1.65 0.06 -8.30
C LEU A 105 -2.94 -0.32 -9.04
N VAL A 106 -3.60 -1.36 -8.54
CA VAL A 106 -4.85 -1.92 -9.06
C VAL A 106 -6.01 -1.51 -8.17
N ASP A 107 -5.84 -1.58 -6.84
CA ASP A 107 -6.89 -1.25 -5.86
C ASP A 107 -6.29 -0.72 -4.54
N GLN A 108 -7.09 0.04 -3.78
CA GLN A 108 -6.82 0.49 -2.41
C GLN A 108 -8.11 0.61 -1.60
#